data_AF-A0A3M2SVM1-F1
#
_entry.id   AF-A0A3M2SVM1-F1
#
_cell.length_a   1.000
_cell.length_b   1.000
_cell.length_c   1.000
_cell.angle_alpha   90.00
_cell.angle_beta   90.00
_cell.angle_gamma   90.00
#
_symmetry.space_group_name_H-M   'P 1'
#
loop_
_entity.id
_entity.type
_entity.pdbx_description
1 polymer ?
#
loop_
_entity_poly.entity_id
_entity_poly.type
_entity_poly.pdbx_seq_one_letter_code
_entity_poly.pdbx_strand_id
1 'polypeptide(L)'
;MRSFNLFAVLSYSVLAVAFTCPKEDIMRTKCMGPKDCLYPNPDNCETFIHCEVNADGVSGRPTVKKCPADLLWNDEKKWCDWPRYSTCPPCSAE
;
A
#
# COMPACT_ATOMS: atom_id res chain seq x y z
N MET A 1 -33.51 15.10 40.48
CA MET A 1 -32.03 14.98 40.50
C MET A 1 -31.58 14.55 39.12
N ARG A 2 -30.41 15.03 38.71
CA ARG A 2 -29.94 15.28 37.34
C ARG A 2 -30.13 14.16 36.31
N SER A 3 -30.71 14.56 35.18
CA SER A 3 -30.65 13.93 33.87
C SER A 3 -29.21 13.75 33.38
N PHE A 4 -28.92 12.59 32.77
CA PHE A 4 -27.80 12.44 31.83
C PHE A 4 -28.27 11.61 30.64
N ASN A 5 -28.66 12.31 29.57
CA ASN A 5 -28.77 11.79 28.22
C ASN A 5 -27.62 12.43 27.44
N LEU A 6 -26.51 11.73 27.22
CA LEU A 6 -25.43 12.17 26.33
C LEU A 6 -24.62 10.97 25.81
N PHE A 7 -24.83 10.66 24.53
CA PHE A 7 -23.88 10.09 23.57
C PHE A 7 -23.06 8.86 24.00
N ALA A 8 -23.68 7.68 23.94
CA ALA A 8 -22.91 6.47 23.62
C ALA A 8 -22.60 6.47 22.10
N VAL A 9 -21.73 7.38 21.66
CA VAL A 9 -21.02 7.24 20.38
C VAL A 9 -20.00 6.13 20.58
N LEU A 10 -20.47 4.88 20.47
CA LEU A 10 -19.63 3.71 20.46
C LEU A 10 -18.80 3.71 19.17
N SER A 11 -17.64 4.35 19.31
CA SER A 11 -16.37 3.97 18.69
C SER A 11 -16.50 3.48 17.25
N TYR A 12 -16.46 4.41 16.29
CA TYR A 12 -15.91 4.10 14.98
C TYR A 12 -14.52 3.51 15.24
N SER A 13 -14.44 2.18 15.24
CA SER A 13 -13.17 1.49 15.15
C SER A 13 -12.54 1.99 13.86
N VAL A 14 -11.51 2.82 13.98
CA VAL A 14 -10.63 3.17 12.87
C VAL A 14 -9.97 1.85 12.46
N LEU A 15 -10.66 1.08 11.63
CA LEU A 15 -10.10 -0.08 10.96
C LEU A 15 -9.02 0.50 10.05
N ALA A 16 -7.77 0.43 10.50
CA ALA A 16 -6.63 0.66 9.62
C ALA A 16 -6.83 -0.27 8.41
N VAL A 17 -7.14 0.32 7.25
CA VAL A 17 -7.38 -0.43 6.03
C VAL A 17 -6.03 -0.96 5.58
N ALA A 18 -5.71 -2.18 5.99
CA ALA A 18 -4.50 -2.85 5.55
C ALA A 18 -4.62 -3.14 4.03
N PHE A 19 -3.62 -2.72 3.26
CA PHE A 19 -3.54 -3.03 1.83
C PHE A 19 -3.62 -4.55 1.60
N THR A 20 -4.45 -4.97 0.65
CA THR A 20 -4.60 -6.37 0.26
C THR A 20 -4.13 -6.55 -1.17
N CYS A 21 -3.34 -7.60 -1.43
CA CYS A 21 -2.83 -7.91 -2.76
C CYS A 21 -3.98 -8.23 -3.75
N PRO A 22 -4.04 -7.56 -4.92
CA PRO A 22 -5.04 -7.85 -5.95
C PRO A 22 -4.91 -9.27 -6.50
N LYS A 23 -5.93 -10.10 -6.29
CA LYS A 23 -5.91 -11.51 -6.71
C LYS A 23 -5.90 -11.65 -8.22
N GLU A 24 -6.51 -10.71 -8.93
CA GLU A 24 -6.59 -10.68 -10.39
C GLU A 24 -5.20 -10.56 -11.02
N ASP A 25 -4.33 -9.75 -10.42
CA ASP A 25 -2.95 -9.61 -10.88
C ASP A 25 -2.15 -10.88 -10.60
N ILE A 26 -2.29 -11.45 -9.39
CA ILE A 26 -1.66 -12.72 -9.01
C ILE A 26 -2.06 -13.84 -9.96
N MET A 27 -3.35 -14.01 -10.24
CA MET A 27 -3.82 -15.06 -11.14
C MET A 27 -3.36 -14.84 -12.59
N ARG A 28 -3.31 -13.57 -13.04
CA ARG A 28 -2.93 -13.21 -14.41
C ARG A 28 -1.44 -13.38 -14.67
N THR A 29 -0.58 -12.92 -13.76
CA THR A 29 0.87 -12.83 -13.99
C THR A 29 1.69 -13.80 -13.15
N LYS A 30 1.09 -14.38 -12.10
CA LYS A 30 1.76 -15.18 -11.06
C LYS A 30 2.93 -14.45 -10.40
N CYS A 31 2.96 -13.12 -10.52
CA CYS A 31 4.05 -12.26 -10.06
C CYS A 31 5.44 -12.70 -10.55
N MET A 32 5.52 -13.26 -11.78
CA MET A 32 6.78 -13.81 -12.32
C MET A 32 7.63 -12.76 -13.05
N GLY A 33 7.00 -11.70 -13.57
CA GLY A 33 7.69 -10.62 -14.26
C GLY A 33 8.32 -9.61 -13.29
N PRO A 34 9.36 -8.88 -13.73
CA PRO A 34 10.10 -7.94 -12.89
C PRO A 34 9.29 -6.73 -12.43
N LYS A 35 8.11 -6.50 -13.02
CA LYS A 35 7.20 -5.38 -12.72
C LYS A 35 5.86 -5.83 -12.15
N ASP A 36 5.67 -7.14 -12.03
CA ASP A 36 4.39 -7.68 -11.61
C ASP A 36 4.23 -7.53 -10.10
N CYS A 37 2.99 -7.29 -9.66
CA CYS A 37 2.62 -7.31 -8.26
C CYS A 37 3.39 -6.31 -7.37
N LEU A 38 3.81 -5.18 -7.97
CA LEU A 38 4.42 -4.05 -7.30
C LEU A 38 3.43 -2.87 -7.26
N TYR A 39 3.23 -2.30 -6.06
CA TYR A 39 2.20 -1.30 -5.78
C TYR A 39 2.77 -0.16 -4.94
N PRO A 40 2.20 1.06 -5.00
CA PRO A 40 2.63 2.16 -4.16
C PRO A 40 2.30 1.89 -2.69
N ASN A 41 3.17 2.34 -1.78
CA ASN A 41 2.80 2.45 -0.37
C ASN A 41 2.08 3.80 -0.16
N PRO A 42 0.80 3.82 0.28
CA PRO A 42 0.07 5.06 0.49
C PRO A 42 0.66 5.94 1.61
N ASP A 43 1.40 5.34 2.55
CA ASP A 43 1.87 6.03 3.76
C ASP A 43 3.30 6.57 3.62
N ASN A 44 4.10 6.02 2.70
CA ASN A 44 5.52 6.37 2.59
C ASN A 44 6.08 6.14 1.18
N CYS A 45 6.43 7.24 0.50
CA CYS A 45 6.96 7.23 -0.87
C CYS A 45 8.39 6.68 -1.01
N GLU A 46 9.16 6.59 0.08
CA GLU A 46 10.46 5.89 0.10
C GLU A 46 10.28 4.37 0.10
N THR A 47 9.05 3.88 0.04
CA THR A 47 8.74 2.45 0.08
C THR A 47 7.68 2.08 -0.95
N PHE A 48 7.63 0.80 -1.28
CA PHE A 48 6.59 0.22 -2.14
C PHE A 48 6.15 -1.12 -1.57
N ILE A 49 5.01 -1.62 -2.03
CA ILE A 49 4.47 -2.91 -1.62
C ILE A 49 4.77 -3.92 -2.72
N HIS A 50 5.41 -5.03 -2.34
CA HIS A 50 5.58 -6.21 -3.18
C HIS A 50 4.71 -7.34 -2.63
N CYS A 51 3.84 -7.89 -3.48
CA CYS A 51 2.99 -9.01 -3.13
C CYS A 51 3.69 -10.35 -3.41
N GLU A 52 4.01 -11.07 -2.34
CA GLU A 52 4.59 -12.41 -2.40
C GLU A 52 3.44 -13.42 -2.53
N VAL A 53 3.43 -14.21 -3.61
CA VAL A 53 2.35 -15.18 -3.89
C VAL A 53 2.34 -16.28 -2.83
N ASN A 54 1.16 -16.58 -2.28
CA ASN A 54 0.98 -17.66 -1.32
C ASN A 54 0.93 -19.03 -2.01
N ALA A 55 1.03 -20.11 -1.24
CA ALA A 55 1.02 -21.48 -1.77
C ALA A 55 -0.25 -21.87 -2.54
N ASP A 56 -1.36 -21.16 -2.33
CA ASP A 56 -2.61 -21.39 -3.06
C ASP A 56 -2.56 -20.86 -4.51
N GLY A 57 -1.56 -20.04 -4.86
CA GLY A 57 -1.41 -19.43 -6.18
C GLY A 57 -2.47 -18.38 -6.53
N VAL A 58 -3.29 -17.97 -5.55
CA VAL A 58 -4.44 -17.06 -5.75
C VAL A 58 -4.39 -15.87 -4.80
N SER A 59 -3.88 -16.06 -3.58
CA SER A 59 -3.67 -14.98 -2.62
C SER A 59 -2.20 -14.57 -2.56
N GLY A 60 -1.95 -13.38 -2.02
CA GLY A 60 -0.60 -12.86 -1.83
C GLY A 60 -0.47 -12.16 -0.49
N ARG A 61 0.74 -12.20 0.06
CA ARG A 61 1.12 -11.47 1.26
C ARG A 61 1.77 -10.13 0.86
N PRO A 62 1.22 -8.99 1.29
CA PRO A 62 1.86 -7.71 1.03
C PRO A 62 3.11 -7.56 1.90
N THR A 63 4.21 -7.16 1.29
CA THR A 63 5.46 -6.84 1.99
C THR A 63 5.93 -5.46 1.59
N VAL A 64 6.23 -4.61 2.58
CA VAL A 64 6.80 -3.29 2.33
C VAL A 64 8.29 -3.44 2.06
N LYS A 65 8.76 -2.89 0.94
CA LYS A 65 10.18 -2.84 0.56
C LYS A 65 10.61 -1.38 0.53
N LYS A 66 11.81 -1.11 1.07
CA LYS A 66 12.39 0.24 1.07
C LYS A 66 13.13 0.49 -0.25
N CYS A 67 12.96 1.68 -0.80
CA CYS A 67 13.76 2.17 -1.89
C CYS A 67 15.22 2.40 -1.45
N PRO A 68 16.21 2.16 -2.32
CA PRO A 68 17.59 2.49 -2.01
C PRO A 68 17.81 4.00 -1.88
N ALA A 69 18.64 4.42 -0.91
CA ALA A 69 19.01 5.82 -0.69
C ALA A 69 17.76 6.74 -0.59
N ASP A 70 17.82 7.91 -1.24
CA ASP A 70 16.75 8.92 -1.27
C ASP A 70 15.85 8.80 -2.52
N LEU A 71 15.75 7.59 -3.09
CA LEU A 71 14.88 7.31 -4.23
C LEU A 71 13.43 7.10 -3.75
N LEU A 72 12.49 7.47 -4.61
CA LEU A 72 11.06 7.37 -4.34
C LEU A 72 10.37 6.45 -5.35
N TRP A 73 9.27 5.83 -4.96
CA TRP A 73 8.50 4.96 -5.84
C TRP A 73 7.97 5.68 -7.09
N ASN A 74 8.19 5.09 -8.25
CA ASN A 74 7.56 5.45 -9.51
C ASN A 74 6.67 4.28 -9.95
N ASP A 75 5.35 4.48 -9.85
CA ASP A 75 4.34 3.48 -10.14
C ASP A 75 4.14 3.25 -11.65
N GLU A 76 4.41 4.25 -12.49
CA GLU A 76 4.34 4.13 -13.95
C GLU A 76 5.42 3.16 -14.47
N LYS A 77 6.62 3.22 -13.90
CA LYS A 77 7.76 2.39 -14.31
C LYS A 77 7.91 1.12 -13.48
N LYS A 78 7.28 1.07 -12.29
CA LYS A 78 7.37 0.02 -11.28
C LYS A 78 8.79 -0.16 -10.71
N TRP A 79 9.43 0.94 -10.33
CA TRP A 79 10.75 0.94 -9.68
C TRP A 79 10.96 2.18 -8.79
N CYS A 80 12.03 2.19 -8.01
CA CYS A 80 12.48 3.38 -7.30
C CYS A 80 13.26 4.28 -8.28
N ASP A 81 12.86 5.55 -8.37
CA ASP A 81 13.44 6.54 -9.29
C ASP A 81 13.78 7.83 -8.51
N TRP A 82 14.46 8.78 -9.15
CA TRP A 82 14.74 10.08 -8.55
C TRP A 82 13.44 10.81 -8.19
N PRO A 83 13.39 11.62 -7.12
CA PRO A 83 12.16 12.27 -6.67
C PRO A 83 11.39 13.03 -7.77
N ARG A 84 12.11 13.71 -8.67
CA ARG A 84 11.54 14.44 -9.83
C ARG A 84 10.81 13.57 -10.86
N TYR A 85 11.02 12.26 -10.82
CA TYR A 85 10.35 11.27 -11.68
C TYR A 85 9.47 10.32 -10.87
N SER A 86 9.30 10.55 -9.56
CA SER A 86 8.43 9.72 -8.74
C SER A 86 6.96 9.99 -9.06
N THR A 87 6.10 9.00 -8.80
CA THR A 87 4.65 9.16 -8.87
C THR A 87 4.06 9.33 -7.48
N CYS A 88 4.90 9.66 -6.50
CA CYS A 88 4.48 10.01 -5.16
C CYS A 88 3.52 11.21 -5.27
N PRO A 89 2.31 11.15 -4.68
CA PRO A 89 1.48 12.33 -4.57
C PRO A 89 2.28 13.43 -3.87
N PRO A 90 2.18 14.71 -4.30
CA PRO A 90 2.76 15.80 -3.52
C PRO A 90 2.20 15.67 -2.11
N CYS A 91 3.08 15.60 -1.10
CA CYS A 91 2.66 15.51 0.29
C CYS A 91 1.65 16.62 0.53
N SER A 92 0.40 16.28 0.82
CA SER A 92 -0.58 17.23 1.31
C SER A 92 0.03 17.83 2.56
N ALA A 93 0.57 19.05 2.44
CA ALA A 93 0.99 19.82 3.59
C ALA A 93 -0.28 20.12 4.38
N GLU A 94 -0.52 19.36 5.45
CA GLU A 94 -1.37 19.80 6.56
C GLU A 94 -0.66 20.88 7.36
#